data_AF-A0A7S0ES81-F1
#
_entry.id   AF-A0A7S0ES81-F1
#
_cell.length_a   1.000
_cell.length_b   1.000
_cell.length_c   1.000
_cell.angle_alpha   90.00
_cell.angle_beta   90.00
_cell.angle_gamma   90.00
#
_symmetry.space_group_name_H-M   'P 1'
#
loop_
_entity.id
_entity.type
_entity.pdbx_description
1 polymer ?
#
loop_
_entity_poly.entity_id
_entity_poly.type
_entity_poly.pdbx_seq_one_letter_code
_entity_poly.pdbx_strand_id
1 'polypeptide(L)'
;EMVMVRRRIEEERERVARQQLVLSMMKQLNEILNNNELEEETRAKNAREALARLMAEISSSGVELEEETKRELERIRDRLEQSEQLARRLAGAEEDLEMAREFLRKEELKLARLHAQASEEAFEAANDRRGRERVKEILREVERMEKRAEMRLRLREARELLLEEEFEQAEEKVKEARRVREEFFGEEEKLEVEEVMQAIKASEERAKVIARASKLLDDSEEAMRGGRLEEAKKMAEEARDLFRMAKVKDGLEEAEEMLEKIAKLRGEEEARERSRGLLQEGEEELKQRRFLKARELVEAAKRMMSVEDAEQQQEAGRLLARIGEEEQRHETRQRGEEALAKIDMFLQQEASKEARKVLDEARHLLSLAGCLQSFSAALELA
;
A
#
# COMPACT_ATOMS: atom_id res chain seq x y z
N GLU A 1 -0.08 -67.53 57.02
CA GLU A 1 0.68 -66.26 57.16
C GLU A 1 1.70 -66.02 56.04
N MET A 2 2.62 -66.95 55.74
CA MET A 2 3.61 -66.77 54.66
C MET A 2 3.04 -66.41 53.27
N VAL A 3 1.89 -66.96 52.87
CA VAL A 3 1.28 -66.67 51.55
C VAL A 3 0.80 -65.21 51.46
N MET A 4 0.30 -64.65 52.56
CA MET A 4 -0.14 -63.24 52.62
C MET A 4 1.05 -62.28 52.61
N VAL A 5 2.17 -62.67 53.22
CA VAL A 5 3.42 -61.89 53.21
C VAL A 5 4.03 -61.87 51.80
N ARG A 6 4.04 -63.00 51.08
CA ARG A 6 4.51 -63.04 49.68
C ARG A 6 3.66 -62.17 48.77
N ARG A 7 2.34 -62.22 48.91
CA ARG A 7 1.41 -61.40 48.13
C ARG A 7 1.62 -59.90 48.37
N ARG A 8 1.81 -59.48 49.62
CA ARG A 8 2.17 -58.08 49.97
C ARG A 8 3.51 -57.65 49.38
N ILE A 9 4.51 -58.52 49.36
CA ILE A 9 5.83 -58.20 48.77
C ILE A 9 5.72 -58.06 47.25
N GLU A 10 4.91 -58.89 46.58
CA GLU A 10 4.66 -58.76 45.14
C GLU A 10 3.92 -57.47 44.80
N GLU A 11 2.88 -57.12 45.57
CA GLU A 11 2.13 -55.86 45.42
C GLU A 11 3.02 -54.63 45.64
N GLU A 12 3.89 -54.62 46.67
CA GLU A 12 4.87 -53.55 46.90
C GLU A 12 5.94 -53.47 45.80
N ARG A 13 6.44 -54.62 45.31
CA ARG A 13 7.40 -54.64 44.19
C ARG A 13 6.78 -54.08 42.91
N GLU A 14 5.52 -54.41 42.65
CA GLU A 14 4.81 -53.90 41.49
C GLU A 14 4.55 -52.38 41.61
N ARG A 15 4.24 -51.89 42.82
CA ARG A 15 4.10 -50.47 43.11
C ARG A 15 5.40 -49.70 42.89
N VAL A 16 6.52 -50.22 43.40
CA VAL A 16 7.85 -49.61 43.23
C VAL A 16 8.27 -49.59 41.76
N ALA A 17 8.02 -50.68 41.02
CA ALA A 17 8.33 -50.74 39.58
C ALA A 17 7.56 -49.67 38.79
N ARG A 18 6.28 -49.44 39.11
CA ARG A 18 5.46 -48.38 38.51
C ARG A 18 5.96 -46.98 38.86
N GLN A 19 6.36 -46.73 40.11
CA GLN A 19 6.97 -45.45 40.50
C GLN A 19 8.29 -45.18 39.77
N GLN A 20 9.15 -46.20 39.62
CA GLN A 20 10.40 -46.06 38.84
C GLN A 20 10.14 -45.77 37.37
N LEU A 21 9.09 -46.35 36.78
CA LEU A 21 8.69 -46.07 35.40
C LEU A 21 8.28 -44.60 35.22
N VAL A 22 7.45 -44.07 36.12
CA VAL A 22 7.02 -42.66 36.10
C VAL A 22 8.23 -41.71 36.19
N LEU A 23 9.16 -41.96 37.11
CA LEU A 23 10.37 -41.14 37.26
C LEU A 23 11.28 -41.21 36.03
N SER A 24 11.40 -42.41 35.42
CA SER A 24 12.14 -42.59 34.17
C SER A 24 11.52 -41.78 33.02
N MET A 25 10.20 -41.79 32.91
CA MET A 25 9.48 -41.02 31.88
C MET A 25 9.57 -39.51 32.11
N MET A 26 9.54 -39.04 33.36
CA MET A 26 9.80 -37.63 33.69
C MET A 26 11.22 -37.19 33.29
N LYS A 27 12.21 -38.06 33.52
CA LYS A 27 13.60 -37.78 33.11
C LYS A 27 13.72 -37.65 31.59
N GLN A 28 13.13 -38.57 30.83
CA GLN A 28 13.09 -38.51 29.37
C GLN A 28 12.43 -37.22 28.86
N LEU A 29 11.35 -36.77 29.53
CA LEU A 29 10.65 -35.55 29.17
C LEU A 29 11.51 -34.30 29.41
N ASN A 30 12.26 -34.28 30.52
CA ASN A 30 13.27 -33.24 30.79
C ASN A 30 14.42 -33.27 29.78
N GLU A 31 14.86 -34.45 29.34
CA GLU A 31 15.87 -34.58 28.28
C GLU A 31 15.38 -33.99 26.95
N ILE A 32 14.11 -34.22 26.59
CA ILE A 32 13.50 -33.60 25.40
C ILE A 32 13.47 -32.07 25.55
N LEU A 33 12.98 -31.55 26.69
CA LEU A 33 12.90 -30.10 26.93
C LEU A 33 14.27 -29.41 27.01
N ASN A 34 15.34 -30.15 27.34
CA ASN A 34 16.70 -29.63 27.38
C ASN A 34 17.47 -29.83 26.06
N ASN A 35 16.88 -30.51 25.07
CA ASN A 35 17.57 -30.79 23.82
C ASN A 35 17.54 -29.56 22.88
N ASN A 36 18.54 -28.69 23.06
CA ASN A 36 18.71 -27.48 22.27
C ASN A 36 19.03 -27.72 20.79
N GLU A 37 19.33 -28.96 20.38
CA GLU A 37 19.62 -29.31 18.98
C GLU A 37 18.35 -29.47 18.12
N LEU A 38 17.19 -29.67 18.76
CA LEU A 38 15.91 -29.76 18.07
C LEU A 38 15.31 -28.36 17.89
N GLU A 39 14.70 -28.12 16.73
CA GLU A 39 13.82 -26.96 16.52
C GLU A 39 12.76 -26.89 17.62
N GLU A 40 12.46 -25.66 18.08
CA GLU A 40 11.60 -25.43 19.24
C GLU A 40 10.20 -26.04 19.05
N GLU A 41 9.66 -26.01 17.83
CA GLU A 41 8.38 -26.65 17.50
C GLU A 41 8.44 -28.18 17.67
N THR A 42 9.46 -28.82 17.10
CA THR A 42 9.67 -30.27 17.20
C THR A 42 9.89 -30.69 18.65
N ARG A 43 10.64 -29.88 19.41
CA ARG A 43 10.90 -30.10 20.84
C ARG A 43 9.62 -30.02 21.66
N ALA A 44 8.83 -28.95 21.49
CA ALA A 44 7.56 -28.76 22.17
C ALA A 44 6.57 -29.88 21.85
N LYS A 45 6.46 -30.27 20.58
CA LYS A 45 5.59 -31.38 20.14
C LYS A 45 5.99 -32.71 20.79
N ASN A 46 7.27 -33.06 20.76
CA ASN A 46 7.78 -34.30 21.36
C ASN A 46 7.56 -34.31 22.88
N ALA A 47 7.80 -33.18 23.55
CA ALA A 47 7.58 -33.05 24.99
C ALA A 47 6.10 -33.12 25.36
N ARG A 48 5.19 -32.60 24.53
CA ARG A 48 3.73 -32.72 24.69
C ARG A 48 3.27 -34.17 24.58
N GLU A 49 3.75 -34.90 23.58
CA GLU A 49 3.44 -36.32 23.41
C GLU A 49 3.97 -37.16 24.57
N ALA A 50 5.20 -36.88 25.03
CA ALA A 50 5.78 -37.53 26.20
C ALA A 50 5.01 -37.22 27.48
N LEU A 51 4.55 -35.97 27.66
CA LEU A 51 3.70 -35.57 28.78
C LEU A 51 2.36 -36.30 28.78
N ALA A 52 1.73 -36.44 27.61
CA ALA A 52 0.47 -37.18 27.48
C ALA A 52 0.63 -38.66 27.86
N ARG A 53 1.73 -39.30 27.44
CA ARG A 53 2.06 -40.68 27.83
C ARG A 53 2.30 -40.81 29.33
N LEU A 54 3.06 -39.89 29.92
CA LEU A 54 3.32 -39.85 31.36
C LEU A 54 2.02 -39.70 32.16
N MET A 55 1.12 -38.82 31.73
CA MET A 55 -0.19 -38.62 32.37
C MET A 55 -1.09 -39.85 32.26
N ALA A 56 -1.07 -40.55 31.14
CA ALA A 56 -1.80 -41.81 30.96
C ALA A 56 -1.24 -42.92 31.88
N GLU A 57 0.08 -43.00 32.03
CA GLU A 57 0.74 -43.95 32.93
C GLU A 57 0.37 -43.67 34.39
N ILE A 58 0.46 -42.42 34.85
CA ILE A 58 0.05 -42.02 36.21
C ILE A 58 -1.42 -42.39 36.48
N SER A 59 -2.31 -42.14 35.50
CA SER A 59 -3.74 -42.40 35.66
C SER A 59 -4.10 -43.89 35.66
N SER A 60 -3.40 -44.71 34.89
CA SER A 60 -3.68 -46.16 34.76
C SER A 60 -3.00 -47.00 35.84
N SER A 61 -1.85 -46.56 36.36
CA SER A 61 -1.06 -47.30 37.34
C SER A 61 -1.53 -47.13 38.79
N GLY A 62 -2.41 -46.16 39.06
CA GLY A 62 -2.94 -45.88 40.41
C GLY A 62 -1.86 -45.37 41.39
N VAL A 63 -0.75 -44.86 40.87
CA VAL A 63 0.39 -44.39 41.66
C VAL A 63 0.05 -43.04 42.28
N GLU A 64 0.05 -42.99 43.61
CA GLU A 64 0.09 -41.73 44.34
C GLU A 64 1.50 -41.13 44.23
N LEU A 65 1.59 -40.00 43.54
CA LEU A 65 2.82 -39.23 43.44
C LEU A 65 3.12 -38.54 44.77
N GLU A 66 4.37 -38.62 45.19
CA GLU A 66 4.89 -37.80 46.28
C GLU A 66 4.79 -36.31 45.92
N GLU A 67 4.70 -35.46 46.93
CA GLU A 67 4.49 -34.02 46.75
C GLU A 67 5.62 -33.36 45.95
N GLU A 68 6.85 -33.87 46.10
CA GLU A 68 8.02 -33.42 45.35
C GLU A 68 7.91 -33.77 43.85
N THR A 69 7.46 -34.99 43.54
CA THR A 69 7.25 -35.45 42.15
C THR A 69 6.12 -34.68 41.46
N LYS A 70 5.06 -34.30 42.21
CA LYS A 70 3.99 -33.44 41.69
C LYS A 70 4.49 -32.05 41.32
N ARG A 71 5.31 -31.44 42.18
CA ARG A 71 5.91 -30.11 41.91
C ARG A 71 6.85 -30.15 40.71
N GLU A 72 7.61 -31.23 40.55
CA GLU A 72 8.47 -31.40 39.39
C GLU A 72 7.69 -31.60 38.09
N LEU A 73 6.56 -32.32 38.13
CA LEU A 73 5.64 -32.45 37.01
C LEU A 73 5.02 -31.10 36.60
N GLU A 74 4.65 -30.27 37.57
CA GLU A 74 4.15 -28.90 37.33
C GLU A 74 5.21 -28.03 36.65
N ARG A 75 6.46 -28.05 37.15
CA ARG A 75 7.57 -27.35 36.49
C ARG A 75 7.79 -27.79 35.05
N ILE A 76 7.67 -29.10 34.79
CA ILE A 76 7.77 -29.65 33.44
C ILE A 76 6.65 -29.13 32.54
N ARG A 77 5.42 -29.02 33.06
CA ARG A 77 4.28 -28.46 32.31
C ARG A 77 4.47 -26.99 31.98
N ASP A 78 4.90 -26.18 32.94
CA ASP A 78 5.13 -24.74 32.73
C ASP A 78 6.23 -24.52 31.68
N ARG A 79 7.30 -25.32 31.73
CA ARG A 79 8.38 -25.27 30.72
C ARG A 79 7.91 -25.68 29.33
N LEU A 80 7.06 -26.70 29.22
CA LEU A 80 6.45 -27.08 27.95
C LEU A 80 5.59 -25.94 27.39
N GLU A 81 4.78 -25.29 28.22
CA GLU A 81 3.95 -24.17 27.79
C GLU A 81 4.78 -22.99 27.28
N GLN A 82 5.89 -22.67 27.95
CA GLN A 82 6.84 -21.65 27.49
C GLN A 82 7.47 -22.01 26.15
N SER A 83 7.85 -23.28 25.96
CA SER A 83 8.40 -23.80 24.69
C SER A 83 7.36 -23.71 23.55
N GLU A 84 6.09 -24.08 23.81
CA GLU A 84 5.00 -23.92 22.83
C GLU A 84 4.73 -22.45 22.47
N GLN A 85 4.81 -21.53 23.44
CA GLN A 85 4.65 -20.10 23.19
C GLN A 85 5.81 -19.54 22.35
N LEU A 86 7.04 -20.00 22.61
CA LEU A 86 8.22 -19.60 21.83
C LEU A 86 8.14 -20.11 20.39
N ALA A 87 7.75 -21.38 20.19
CA ALA A 87 7.57 -21.94 18.85
C ALA A 87 6.53 -21.15 18.02
N ARG A 88 5.40 -20.74 18.61
CA ARG A 88 4.40 -19.91 17.92
C ARG A 88 4.92 -18.52 17.56
N ARG A 89 5.74 -17.91 18.42
CA ARG A 89 6.36 -16.60 18.13
C ARG A 89 7.38 -16.71 17.00
N LEU A 90 8.17 -17.78 16.96
CA LEU A 90 9.15 -18.04 15.90
C LEU A 90 8.45 -18.27 14.55
N ALA A 91 7.39 -19.08 14.52
CA ALA A 91 6.60 -19.30 13.30
C ALA A 91 6.00 -17.99 12.74
N GLY A 92 5.44 -17.13 13.60
CA GLY A 92 4.94 -15.82 13.17
C GLY A 92 6.04 -14.90 12.63
N ALA A 93 7.23 -14.93 13.23
CA ALA A 93 8.38 -14.15 12.75
C ALA A 93 8.93 -14.66 11.41
N GLU A 94 8.89 -15.97 11.16
CA GLU A 94 9.29 -16.56 9.88
C GLU A 94 8.32 -16.19 8.75
N GLU A 95 7.01 -16.22 9.00
CA GLU A 95 5.98 -15.75 8.05
C GLU A 95 6.17 -14.26 7.70
N ASP A 96 6.40 -13.42 8.71
CA ASP A 96 6.69 -11.98 8.50
C ASP A 96 7.96 -11.77 7.67
N LEU A 97 8.99 -12.58 7.90
CA LEU A 97 10.28 -12.51 7.20
C LEU A 97 10.17 -13.03 5.76
N GLU A 98 9.34 -14.04 5.51
CA GLU A 98 9.04 -14.53 4.16
C GLU A 98 8.22 -13.51 3.37
N MET A 99 7.21 -12.88 3.96
CA MET A 99 6.47 -11.78 3.34
C MET A 99 7.38 -10.59 2.98
N ALA A 100 8.30 -10.22 3.87
CA ALA A 100 9.28 -9.17 3.58
C ALA A 100 10.24 -9.54 2.43
N ARG A 101 10.66 -10.81 2.35
CA ARG A 101 11.49 -11.33 1.23
C ARG A 101 10.73 -11.35 -0.10
N GLU A 102 9.45 -11.72 -0.10
CA GLU A 102 8.63 -11.67 -1.31
C GLU A 102 8.41 -10.23 -1.81
N PHE A 103 8.19 -9.29 -0.88
CA PHE A 103 8.06 -7.88 -1.22
C PHE A 103 9.36 -7.34 -1.84
N LEU A 104 10.52 -7.64 -1.24
CA LEU A 104 11.82 -7.29 -1.79
C LEU A 104 12.05 -7.89 -3.18
N ARG A 105 11.73 -9.17 -3.38
CA ARG A 105 11.81 -9.81 -4.72
C ARG A 105 10.92 -9.12 -5.74
N LYS A 106 9.71 -8.70 -5.37
CA LYS A 106 8.79 -7.98 -6.28
C LYS A 106 9.33 -6.60 -6.65
N GLU A 107 9.91 -5.87 -5.69
CA GLU A 107 10.55 -4.58 -5.93
C GLU A 107 11.83 -4.72 -6.78
N GLU A 108 12.69 -5.70 -6.51
CA GLU A 108 13.88 -6.01 -7.33
C GLU A 108 13.48 -6.38 -8.77
N LEU A 109 12.40 -7.14 -8.94
CA LEU A 109 11.91 -7.55 -10.25
C LEU A 109 11.27 -6.37 -11.01
N LYS A 110 10.66 -5.41 -10.30
CA LYS A 110 10.21 -4.14 -10.86
C LYS A 110 11.39 -3.27 -11.28
N LEU A 111 12.45 -3.20 -10.47
CA LEU A 111 13.70 -2.49 -10.79
C LEU A 111 14.38 -3.10 -12.02
N ALA A 112 14.47 -4.43 -12.09
CA ALA A 112 15.04 -5.15 -13.23
C ALA A 112 14.25 -4.93 -14.52
N ARG A 113 12.91 -4.84 -14.44
CA ARG A 113 12.06 -4.49 -15.58
C ARG A 113 12.31 -3.06 -16.06
N LEU A 114 12.41 -2.10 -15.13
CA LEU A 114 12.74 -0.71 -15.48
C LEU A 114 14.14 -0.57 -16.08
N HIS A 115 15.12 -1.32 -15.58
CA HIS A 115 16.46 -1.39 -16.16
C HIS A 115 16.47 -2.01 -17.57
N ALA A 116 15.68 -3.06 -17.79
CA ALA A 116 15.51 -3.66 -19.11
C ALA A 116 14.84 -2.70 -20.10
N GLN A 117 13.77 -2.01 -19.67
CA GLN A 117 13.07 -1.00 -20.47
C GLN A 117 13.96 0.21 -20.78
N ALA A 118 14.72 0.70 -19.79
CA ALA A 118 15.68 1.79 -19.99
C ALA A 118 16.79 1.38 -20.98
N SER A 119 17.21 0.11 -20.96
CA SER A 119 18.22 -0.42 -21.88
C SER A 119 17.66 -0.60 -23.31
N GLU A 120 16.42 -1.07 -23.44
CA GLU A 120 15.71 -1.23 -24.73
C GLU A 120 15.41 0.14 -25.36
N GLU A 121 14.92 1.10 -24.57
CA GLU A 121 14.67 2.48 -25.02
C GLU A 121 15.97 3.25 -25.27
N ALA A 122 17.06 3.02 -24.53
CA ALA A 122 18.37 3.59 -24.84
C ALA A 122 18.95 3.05 -26.15
N PHE A 123 18.65 1.80 -26.50
CA PHE A 123 18.99 1.19 -27.77
C PHE A 123 18.17 1.80 -28.93
N GLU A 124 16.88 2.06 -28.72
CA GLU A 124 16.00 2.74 -29.70
C GLU A 124 16.27 4.26 -29.83
N ALA A 125 16.66 4.93 -28.73
CA ALA A 125 16.88 6.38 -28.64
C ALA A 125 18.22 6.87 -29.24
N ALA A 126 19.01 5.98 -29.85
CA ALA A 126 20.20 6.37 -30.60
C ALA A 126 19.90 7.37 -31.74
N ASN A 127 18.64 7.43 -32.23
CA ASN A 127 18.25 8.22 -33.41
C ASN A 127 17.24 9.37 -33.19
N ASP A 128 16.74 9.69 -31.97
CA ASP A 128 15.78 10.80 -31.80
C ASP A 128 15.92 11.60 -30.48
N ARG A 129 15.68 12.92 -30.56
CA ARG A 129 15.89 13.89 -29.47
C ARG A 129 14.86 13.74 -28.35
N ARG A 130 13.64 13.31 -28.68
CA ARG A 130 12.56 13.02 -27.70
C ARG A 130 12.80 11.72 -26.91
N GLY A 131 13.40 10.71 -27.53
CA GLY A 131 13.79 9.47 -26.84
C GLY A 131 14.84 9.73 -25.76
N ARG A 132 15.79 10.63 -26.02
CA ARG A 132 16.83 11.02 -25.04
C ARG A 132 16.28 11.77 -23.82
N GLU A 133 15.19 12.52 -23.97
CA GLU A 133 14.53 13.19 -22.84
C GLU A 133 13.75 12.19 -21.98
N ARG A 134 13.04 11.24 -22.60
CA ARG A 134 12.37 10.14 -21.89
C ARG A 134 13.34 9.22 -21.15
N VAL A 135 14.45 8.84 -21.80
CA VAL A 135 15.51 8.05 -21.15
C VAL A 135 16.12 8.79 -19.95
N LYS A 136 16.28 10.12 -20.01
CA LYS A 136 16.72 10.91 -18.84
C LYS A 136 15.70 10.93 -17.72
N GLU A 137 14.42 10.89 -18.04
CA GLU A 137 13.33 10.87 -17.07
C GLU A 137 13.26 9.50 -16.38
N ILE A 138 13.34 8.42 -17.15
CA ILE A 138 13.42 7.03 -16.65
C ILE A 138 14.69 6.82 -15.83
N LEU A 139 15.85 7.30 -16.27
CA LEU A 139 17.10 7.19 -15.48
C LEU A 139 17.01 7.96 -14.16
N ARG A 140 16.32 9.10 -14.12
CA ARG A 140 16.05 9.82 -12.86
C ARG A 140 15.08 9.06 -11.96
N GLU A 141 14.11 8.36 -12.54
CA GLU A 141 13.17 7.54 -11.80
C GLU A 141 13.84 6.28 -11.23
N VAL A 142 14.73 5.65 -12.00
CA VAL A 142 15.61 4.56 -11.56
C VAL A 142 16.54 5.03 -10.45
N GLU A 143 17.24 6.16 -10.60
CA GLU A 143 18.09 6.73 -9.54
C GLU A 143 17.29 7.05 -8.26
N ARG A 144 16.03 7.49 -8.39
CA ARG A 144 15.15 7.73 -7.23
C ARG A 144 14.72 6.42 -6.57
N MET A 145 14.40 5.39 -7.35
CA MET A 145 14.03 4.06 -6.85
C MET A 145 15.22 3.38 -6.16
N GLU A 146 16.41 3.45 -6.75
CA GLU A 146 17.66 2.95 -6.16
C GLU A 146 17.98 3.70 -4.86
N LYS A 147 17.85 5.03 -4.83
CA LYS A 147 18.00 5.81 -3.59
C LYS A 147 16.96 5.46 -2.54
N ARG A 148 15.70 5.20 -2.92
CA ARG A 148 14.66 4.76 -1.97
C ARG A 148 14.93 3.37 -1.43
N ALA A 149 15.35 2.43 -2.29
CA ALA A 149 15.75 1.09 -1.87
C ALA A 149 16.97 1.15 -0.94
N GLU A 150 17.96 1.97 -1.27
CA GLU A 150 19.15 2.21 -0.45
C GLU A 150 18.79 2.91 0.87
N MET A 151 17.88 3.89 0.88
CA MET A 151 17.39 4.53 2.10
C MET A 151 16.59 3.57 2.97
N ARG A 152 15.76 2.70 2.39
CA ARG A 152 15.03 1.66 3.13
C ARG A 152 15.96 0.60 3.69
N LEU A 153 16.98 0.22 2.92
CA LEU A 153 18.05 -0.65 3.39
C LEU A 153 18.80 0.02 4.54
N ARG A 154 19.19 1.29 4.40
CA ARG A 154 19.83 2.07 5.47
C ARG A 154 18.94 2.32 6.68
N LEU A 155 17.62 2.47 6.51
CA LEU A 155 16.66 2.58 7.62
C LEU A 155 16.49 1.24 8.33
N ARG A 156 16.55 0.14 7.59
CA ARG A 156 16.55 -1.22 8.13
C ARG A 156 17.86 -1.53 8.84
N GLU A 157 18.99 -1.25 8.21
CA GLU A 157 20.34 -1.37 8.79
C GLU A 157 20.50 -0.42 9.96
N ALA A 158 19.98 0.81 9.93
CA ALA A 158 19.97 1.71 11.08
C ALA A 158 19.03 1.20 12.17
N ARG A 159 17.91 0.54 11.84
CA ARG A 159 17.04 -0.11 12.81
C ARG A 159 17.71 -1.34 13.44
N GLU A 160 18.43 -2.13 12.64
CA GLU A 160 19.18 -3.32 13.08
C GLU A 160 20.43 -2.90 13.88
N LEU A 161 21.20 -1.89 13.45
CA LEU A 161 22.33 -1.29 14.17
C LEU A 161 21.89 -0.55 15.44
N LEU A 162 20.77 0.20 15.42
CA LEU A 162 20.21 0.76 16.66
C LEU A 162 19.70 -0.32 17.61
N LEU A 163 19.37 -1.53 17.12
CA LEU A 163 18.98 -2.67 17.96
C LEU A 163 20.18 -3.53 18.38
N GLU A 164 21.27 -3.59 17.61
CA GLU A 164 22.46 -4.39 17.91
C GLU A 164 23.55 -3.57 18.60
N GLU A 165 23.96 -2.41 18.07
CA GLU A 165 24.99 -1.57 18.71
C GLU A 165 24.48 -0.94 20.01
N GLU A 166 23.21 -0.52 20.12
CA GLU A 166 22.69 -0.01 21.40
C GLU A 166 22.48 -1.14 22.41
N PHE A 167 22.19 -2.37 21.97
CA PHE A 167 22.02 -3.52 22.85
C PHE A 167 23.36 -4.14 23.23
N GLU A 168 24.35 -4.19 22.35
CA GLU A 168 25.74 -4.56 22.64
C GLU A 168 26.42 -3.50 23.51
N GLN A 169 26.22 -2.20 23.26
CA GLN A 169 26.72 -1.15 24.17
C GLN A 169 25.99 -1.18 25.51
N ALA A 170 24.69 -1.47 25.55
CA ALA A 170 23.97 -1.64 26.81
C ALA A 170 24.42 -2.93 27.54
N GLU A 171 24.68 -4.02 26.83
CA GLU A 171 25.12 -5.30 27.40
C GLU A 171 26.58 -5.24 27.86
N GLU A 172 27.48 -4.58 27.13
CA GLU A 172 28.85 -4.25 27.55
C GLU A 172 28.83 -3.30 28.74
N LYS A 173 28.06 -2.21 28.71
CA LYS A 173 27.93 -1.30 29.86
C LYS A 173 27.31 -2.00 31.07
N VAL A 174 26.39 -2.96 30.89
CA VAL A 174 25.84 -3.78 31.98
C VAL A 174 26.86 -4.81 32.49
N LYS A 175 27.69 -5.41 31.62
CA LYS A 175 28.78 -6.32 32.00
C LYS A 175 29.92 -5.58 32.71
N GLU A 176 30.25 -4.38 32.24
CA GLU A 176 31.26 -3.49 32.82
C GLU A 176 30.74 -2.91 34.15
N ALA A 177 29.49 -2.44 34.20
CA ALA A 177 28.82 -2.06 35.45
C ALA A 177 28.67 -3.24 36.42
N ARG A 178 28.55 -4.48 35.96
CA ARG A 178 28.58 -5.69 36.81
C ARG A 178 29.98 -6.05 37.30
N ARG A 179 31.05 -5.75 36.55
CA ARG A 179 32.44 -5.93 36.97
C ARG A 179 32.84 -4.88 38.00
N VAL A 180 32.57 -3.60 37.72
CA VAL A 180 32.81 -2.48 38.63
C VAL A 180 31.93 -2.63 39.88
N ARG A 181 30.67 -3.06 39.68
CA ARG A 181 29.90 -4.02 40.48
C ARG A 181 30.55 -4.67 41.71
N GLU A 182 31.34 -5.66 41.33
CA GLU A 182 31.98 -6.65 42.18
C GLU A 182 33.26 -6.08 42.80
N GLU A 183 33.79 -4.98 42.26
CA GLU A 183 35.05 -4.37 42.70
C GLU A 183 34.90 -3.20 43.69
N PHE A 184 33.83 -2.37 43.67
CA PHE A 184 33.91 -1.05 44.36
C PHE A 184 32.72 -0.49 45.15
N PHE A 185 31.54 -1.10 45.21
CA PHE A 185 30.33 -0.32 45.51
C PHE A 185 30.27 0.46 46.84
N GLY A 186 30.12 1.79 46.70
CA GLY A 186 29.59 2.79 47.64
C GLY A 186 28.41 3.56 47.02
N GLU A 187 27.62 4.27 47.83
CA GLU A 187 26.26 4.78 47.51
C GLU A 187 26.12 5.81 46.36
N GLU A 188 27.21 6.26 45.71
CA GLU A 188 27.16 7.24 44.60
C GLU A 188 26.72 6.62 43.25
N GLU A 189 26.82 5.30 43.05
CA GLU A 189 26.54 4.61 41.76
C GLU A 189 25.05 4.29 41.47
N LYS A 190 24.11 4.61 42.38
CA LYS A 190 22.67 4.45 42.07
C LYS A 190 22.18 5.41 41.00
N LEU A 191 22.80 6.59 40.90
CA LEU A 191 22.40 7.64 39.96
C LEU A 191 22.81 7.31 38.52
N GLU A 192 24.01 6.76 38.30
CA GLU A 192 24.51 6.45 36.94
C GLU A 192 23.76 5.27 36.29
N VAL A 193 23.39 4.24 37.06
CA VAL A 193 22.54 3.14 36.58
C VAL A 193 21.12 3.63 36.27
N GLU A 194 20.59 4.57 37.03
CA GLU A 194 19.31 5.22 36.74
C GLU A 194 19.36 6.06 35.46
N GLU A 195 20.45 6.79 35.22
CA GLU A 195 20.65 7.56 33.98
C GLU A 195 20.76 6.67 32.74
N VAL A 196 21.50 5.56 32.81
CA VAL A 196 21.59 4.58 31.72
C VAL A 196 20.25 3.88 31.46
N MET A 197 19.54 3.49 32.53
CA MET A 197 18.18 2.93 32.41
C MET A 197 17.18 3.93 31.83
N GLN A 198 17.31 5.22 32.14
CA GLN A 198 16.50 6.28 31.52
C GLN A 198 16.84 6.46 30.04
N ALA A 199 18.10 6.38 29.66
CA ALA A 199 18.53 6.46 28.26
C ALA A 199 18.00 5.27 27.42
N ILE A 200 18.02 4.05 27.96
CA ILE A 200 17.46 2.86 27.30
C ILE A 200 15.95 3.03 27.10
N LYS A 201 15.22 3.45 28.15
CA LYS A 201 13.77 3.71 28.03
C LYS A 201 13.47 4.80 27.00
N ALA A 202 14.26 5.87 26.96
CA ALA A 202 14.12 6.91 25.96
C ALA A 202 14.39 6.40 24.53
N SER A 203 15.35 5.48 24.36
CA SER A 203 15.60 4.86 23.06
C SER A 203 14.48 3.91 22.64
N GLU A 204 13.97 3.07 23.55
CA GLU A 204 12.82 2.20 23.29
C GLU A 204 11.56 2.99 22.92
N GLU A 205 11.31 4.11 23.62
CA GLU A 205 10.21 5.01 23.30
C GLU A 205 10.38 5.64 21.92
N ARG A 206 11.60 6.07 21.58
CA ARG A 206 11.93 6.59 20.25
C ARG A 206 11.73 5.55 19.15
N ALA A 207 12.16 4.30 19.35
CA ALA A 207 11.97 3.21 18.41
C ALA A 207 10.48 2.91 18.18
N LYS A 208 9.65 2.91 19.24
CA LYS A 208 8.19 2.76 19.13
C LYS A 208 7.54 3.88 18.32
N VAL A 209 8.00 5.13 18.53
CA VAL A 209 7.54 6.29 17.74
C VAL A 209 7.88 6.13 16.26
N ILE A 210 9.10 5.70 15.94
CA ILE A 210 9.56 5.47 14.56
C ILE A 210 8.76 4.35 13.89
N ALA A 211 8.53 3.23 14.59
CA ALA A 211 7.76 2.12 14.07
C ALA A 211 6.31 2.52 13.76
N ARG A 212 5.68 3.33 14.63
CA ARG A 212 4.35 3.88 14.39
C ARG A 212 4.34 4.83 13.19
N ALA A 213 5.32 5.71 13.08
CA ALA A 213 5.45 6.66 11.96
C ALA A 213 5.60 5.93 10.62
N SER A 214 6.41 4.87 10.58
CA SER A 214 6.63 4.05 9.38
C SER A 214 5.33 3.36 8.94
N LYS A 215 4.60 2.76 9.89
CA LYS A 215 3.29 2.15 9.60
C LYS A 215 2.30 3.16 9.01
N LEU A 216 2.28 4.40 9.52
CA LEU A 216 1.40 5.44 8.99
C LEU A 216 1.76 5.86 7.55
N LEU A 217 3.04 5.77 7.14
CA LEU A 217 3.41 5.98 5.75
C LEU A 217 2.92 4.84 4.85
N ASP A 218 3.03 3.58 5.30
CA ASP A 218 2.49 2.43 4.57
C ASP A 218 0.97 2.54 4.41
N ASP A 219 0.26 2.83 5.50
CA ASP A 219 -1.20 3.04 5.51
C ASP A 219 -1.59 4.23 4.61
N SER A 220 -0.79 5.30 4.59
CA SER A 220 -0.97 6.45 3.70
C SER A 220 -0.84 6.04 2.22
N GLU A 221 0.15 5.23 1.88
CA GLU A 221 0.34 4.74 0.51
C GLU A 221 -0.84 3.86 0.06
N GLU A 222 -1.34 2.99 0.95
CA GLU A 222 -2.56 2.20 0.68
C GLU A 222 -3.80 3.08 0.50
N ALA A 223 -3.97 4.11 1.35
CA ALA A 223 -5.06 5.07 1.22
C ALA A 223 -4.99 5.85 -0.10
N MET A 224 -3.79 6.26 -0.55
CA MET A 224 -3.59 6.87 -1.87
C MET A 224 -4.00 5.94 -3.01
N ARG A 225 -3.56 4.67 -2.98
CA ARG A 225 -3.94 3.67 -3.98
C ARG A 225 -5.44 3.42 -4.01
N GLY A 226 -6.10 3.53 -2.86
CA GLY A 226 -7.56 3.44 -2.72
C GLY A 226 -8.33 4.72 -3.07
N GLY A 227 -7.67 5.78 -3.55
CA GLY A 227 -8.33 7.06 -3.87
C GLY A 227 -8.78 7.87 -2.65
N ARG A 228 -8.40 7.47 -1.43
CA ARG A 228 -8.77 8.14 -0.17
C ARG A 228 -7.72 9.21 0.17
N LEU A 229 -7.55 10.20 -0.71
CA LEU A 229 -6.46 11.19 -0.62
C LEU A 229 -6.46 11.99 0.70
N GLU A 230 -7.63 12.32 1.24
CA GLU A 230 -7.70 13.11 2.47
C GLU A 230 -7.43 12.30 3.74
N GLU A 231 -7.64 10.98 3.68
CA GLU A 231 -7.20 10.04 4.72
C GLU A 231 -5.68 9.83 4.65
N ALA A 232 -5.15 9.61 3.44
CA ALA A 232 -3.71 9.52 3.20
C ALA A 232 -2.96 10.76 3.70
N LYS A 233 -3.50 11.95 3.42
CA LYS A 233 -2.89 13.21 3.88
C LYS A 233 -2.75 13.28 5.39
N LYS A 234 -3.80 12.90 6.13
CA LYS A 234 -3.78 12.91 7.60
C LYS A 234 -2.74 11.93 8.14
N MET A 235 -2.67 10.73 7.57
CA MET A 235 -1.70 9.71 7.96
C MET A 235 -0.25 10.17 7.70
N ALA A 236 0.01 10.77 6.53
CA ALA A 236 1.33 11.32 6.19
C ALA A 236 1.72 12.53 7.07
N GLU A 237 0.77 13.41 7.42
CA GLU A 237 1.00 14.51 8.37
C GLU A 237 1.34 13.98 9.78
N GLU A 238 0.60 12.97 10.26
CA GLU A 238 0.87 12.33 11.55
C GLU A 238 2.24 11.63 11.55
N ALA A 239 2.59 10.90 10.48
CA ALA A 239 3.90 10.29 10.30
C ALA A 239 5.03 11.33 10.34
N ARG A 240 4.87 12.44 9.62
CA ARG A 240 5.83 13.56 9.61
C ARG A 240 6.06 14.12 11.01
N ASP A 241 5.00 14.35 11.76
CA ASP A 241 5.10 14.91 13.10
C ASP A 241 5.80 13.93 14.06
N LEU A 242 5.55 12.62 13.94
CA LEU A 242 6.26 11.58 14.70
C LEU A 242 7.74 11.49 14.33
N PHE A 243 8.10 11.54 13.03
CA PHE A 243 9.51 11.57 12.61
C PHE A 243 10.23 12.85 13.06
N ARG A 244 9.51 13.98 13.12
CA ARG A 244 10.03 15.24 13.68
C ARG A 244 10.36 15.10 15.15
N MET A 245 9.43 14.52 15.93
CA MET A 245 9.65 14.24 17.35
C MET A 245 10.82 13.29 17.58
N ALA A 246 10.94 12.24 16.75
CA ALA A 246 12.03 11.28 16.81
C ALA A 246 13.35 11.78 16.20
N LYS A 247 13.39 13.00 15.63
CA LYS A 247 14.56 13.60 14.96
C LYS A 247 15.15 12.70 13.87
N VAL A 248 14.30 11.99 13.12
CA VAL A 248 14.72 11.12 12.00
C VAL A 248 14.56 11.90 10.70
N LYS A 249 15.68 12.31 10.09
CA LYS A 249 15.66 13.13 8.88
C LYS A 249 15.11 12.39 7.66
N ASP A 250 15.53 11.15 7.46
CA ASP A 250 15.15 10.37 6.29
C ASP A 250 13.63 10.10 6.26
N GLY A 251 13.04 9.78 7.43
CA GLY A 251 11.58 9.61 7.55
C GLY A 251 10.79 10.92 7.40
N LEU A 252 11.39 12.07 7.72
CA LEU A 252 10.80 13.37 7.42
C LEU A 252 10.75 13.64 5.92
N GLU A 253 11.85 13.36 5.21
CA GLU A 253 11.93 13.50 3.76
C GLU A 253 10.92 12.59 3.07
N GLU A 254 10.78 11.33 3.50
CA GLU A 254 9.79 10.39 2.94
C GLU A 254 8.35 10.87 3.17
N ALA A 255 8.03 11.38 4.36
CA ALA A 255 6.71 11.93 4.67
C ALA A 255 6.41 13.21 3.85
N GLU A 256 7.40 14.07 3.63
CA GLU A 256 7.26 15.28 2.80
C GLU A 256 7.06 14.92 1.31
N GLU A 257 7.82 13.97 0.77
CA GLU A 257 7.60 13.45 -0.57
C GLU A 257 6.19 12.86 -0.74
N MET A 258 5.69 12.17 0.29
CA MET A 258 4.33 11.62 0.28
C MET A 258 3.27 12.72 0.23
N LEU A 259 3.42 13.76 1.06
CA LEU A 259 2.51 14.91 1.04
C LEU A 259 2.54 15.66 -0.30
N GLU A 260 3.70 15.79 -0.94
CA GLU A 260 3.81 16.39 -2.27
C GLU A 260 3.09 15.55 -3.34
N LYS A 261 3.22 14.22 -3.30
CA LYS A 261 2.48 13.32 -4.20
C LYS A 261 0.97 13.42 -3.99
N ILE A 262 0.51 13.46 -2.74
CA ILE A 262 -0.91 13.61 -2.42
C ILE A 262 -1.45 14.95 -2.95
N ALA A 263 -0.69 16.03 -2.78
CA ALA A 263 -1.07 17.35 -3.30
C ALA A 263 -1.17 17.36 -4.83
N LYS A 264 -0.25 16.67 -5.53
CA LYS A 264 -0.30 16.51 -7.00
C LYS A 264 -1.54 15.75 -7.44
N LEU A 265 -1.81 14.58 -6.84
CA LEU A 265 -2.98 13.77 -7.16
C LEU A 265 -4.29 14.51 -6.92
N ARG A 266 -4.37 15.28 -5.82
CA ARG A 266 -5.53 16.12 -5.53
C ARG A 266 -5.71 17.23 -6.58
N GLY A 267 -4.62 17.88 -6.97
CA GLY A 267 -4.63 18.89 -8.03
C GLY A 267 -5.12 18.31 -9.37
N GLU A 268 -4.71 17.08 -9.70
CA GLU A 268 -5.17 16.35 -10.89
C GLU A 268 -6.65 15.99 -10.80
N GLU A 269 -7.13 15.54 -9.64
CA GLU A 269 -8.54 15.22 -9.42
C GLU A 269 -9.43 16.47 -9.52
N GLU A 270 -9.04 17.59 -8.89
CA GLU A 270 -9.73 18.87 -8.99
C GLU A 270 -9.74 19.41 -10.43
N ALA A 271 -8.62 19.26 -11.17
CA ALA A 271 -8.55 19.65 -12.57
C ALA A 271 -9.47 18.80 -13.45
N ARG A 272 -9.54 17.48 -13.21
CA ARG A 272 -10.46 16.55 -13.88
C ARG A 272 -11.92 16.90 -13.61
N GLU A 273 -12.29 17.19 -12.37
CA GLU A 273 -13.66 17.58 -12.03
C GLU A 273 -14.06 18.90 -12.71
N ARG A 274 -13.21 19.92 -12.66
CA ARG A 274 -13.46 21.20 -13.35
C ARG A 274 -13.57 21.02 -14.85
N SER A 275 -12.72 20.18 -15.43
CA SER A 275 -12.77 19.85 -16.85
C SER A 275 -14.11 19.18 -17.24
N ARG A 276 -14.62 18.25 -16.42
CA ARG A 276 -15.96 17.66 -16.62
C ARG A 276 -17.07 18.70 -16.57
N GLY A 277 -17.01 19.63 -15.60
CA GLY A 277 -17.97 20.73 -15.50
C GLY A 277 -18.00 21.59 -16.77
N LEU A 278 -16.83 21.97 -17.27
CA LEU A 278 -16.70 22.77 -18.50
C LEU A 278 -17.22 22.03 -19.75
N LEU A 279 -17.03 20.71 -19.85
CA LEU A 279 -17.62 19.93 -20.94
C LEU A 279 -19.14 19.95 -20.90
N GLN A 280 -19.74 19.76 -19.71
CA GLN A 280 -21.19 19.80 -19.53
C GLN A 280 -21.76 21.18 -19.86
N GLU A 281 -21.14 22.25 -19.37
CA GLU A 281 -21.51 23.62 -19.72
C GLU A 281 -21.39 23.86 -21.24
N GLY A 282 -20.33 23.33 -21.88
CA GLY A 282 -20.15 23.39 -23.33
C GLY A 282 -21.30 22.72 -24.10
N GLU A 283 -21.78 21.56 -23.63
CA GLU A 283 -22.96 20.89 -24.22
C GLU A 283 -24.24 21.70 -24.06
N GLU A 284 -24.44 22.37 -22.92
CA GLU A 284 -25.60 23.22 -22.67
C GLU A 284 -25.59 24.45 -23.58
N GLU A 285 -24.44 25.11 -23.73
CA GLU A 285 -24.30 26.26 -24.64
C GLU A 285 -24.49 25.84 -26.11
N LEU A 286 -24.08 24.62 -26.49
CA LEU A 286 -24.37 24.05 -27.81
C LEU A 286 -25.88 23.89 -28.02
N LYS A 287 -26.63 23.37 -27.03
CA LYS A 287 -28.10 23.26 -27.11
C LYS A 287 -28.78 24.62 -27.27
N GLN A 288 -28.20 25.67 -26.67
CA GLN A 288 -28.65 27.05 -26.81
C GLN A 288 -28.17 27.73 -28.10
N ARG A 289 -27.48 27.02 -29.00
CA ARG A 289 -26.91 27.52 -30.26
C ARG A 289 -25.87 28.64 -30.07
N ARG A 290 -25.21 28.69 -28.91
CA ARG A 290 -24.12 29.64 -28.64
C ARG A 290 -22.78 28.97 -28.96
N PHE A 291 -22.52 28.76 -30.25
CA PHE A 291 -21.41 27.93 -30.75
C PHE A 291 -20.02 28.42 -30.33
N LEU A 292 -19.77 29.73 -30.36
CA LEU A 292 -18.48 30.31 -29.94
C LEU A 292 -18.19 30.00 -28.47
N LYS A 293 -19.17 30.26 -27.59
CA LYS A 293 -19.06 30.01 -26.15
C LYS A 293 -18.91 28.51 -25.85
N ALA A 294 -19.67 27.66 -26.54
CA ALA A 294 -19.53 26.21 -26.44
C ALA A 294 -18.11 25.74 -26.82
N ARG A 295 -17.53 26.29 -27.89
CA ARG A 295 -16.15 25.98 -28.31
C ARG A 295 -15.13 26.43 -27.29
N GLU A 296 -15.25 27.66 -26.77
CA GLU A 296 -14.36 28.21 -25.75
C GLU A 296 -14.34 27.34 -24.48
N LEU A 297 -15.51 26.90 -24.00
CA LEU A 297 -15.63 26.05 -22.82
C LEU A 297 -15.00 24.67 -23.02
N VAL A 298 -15.22 24.04 -24.18
CA VAL A 298 -14.66 22.72 -24.49
C VAL A 298 -13.15 22.78 -24.72
N GLU A 299 -12.64 23.86 -25.32
CA GLU A 299 -11.20 24.09 -25.43
C GLU A 299 -10.56 24.37 -24.06
N ALA A 300 -11.24 25.12 -23.18
CA ALA A 300 -10.79 25.35 -21.81
C ALA A 300 -10.73 24.03 -21.03
N ALA A 301 -11.75 23.17 -21.14
CA ALA A 301 -11.76 21.83 -20.56
C ALA A 301 -10.56 21.01 -21.04
N LYS A 302 -10.30 21.01 -22.36
CA LYS A 302 -9.19 20.26 -22.97
C LYS A 302 -7.81 20.72 -22.48
N ARG A 303 -7.62 22.01 -22.17
CA ARG A 303 -6.35 22.54 -21.63
C ARG A 303 -6.08 22.11 -20.18
N MET A 304 -7.12 21.71 -19.45
CA MET A 304 -7.03 21.28 -18.05
C MET A 304 -6.85 19.75 -17.89
N MET A 305 -7.03 18.98 -18.96
CA MET A 305 -6.89 17.52 -18.94
C MET A 305 -5.42 17.10 -19.01
N SER A 306 -5.05 16.04 -18.28
CA SER A 306 -3.78 15.36 -18.47
C SER A 306 -3.76 14.61 -19.81
N VAL A 307 -2.57 14.29 -20.32
CA VAL A 307 -2.40 13.41 -21.49
C VAL A 307 -2.90 12.00 -21.20
N GLU A 308 -2.91 11.60 -19.93
CA GLU A 308 -3.37 10.29 -19.47
C GLU A 308 -4.90 10.15 -19.47
N ASP A 309 -5.64 11.26 -19.58
CA ASP A 309 -7.12 11.29 -19.61
C ASP A 309 -7.67 11.06 -21.03
N ALA A 310 -7.22 9.98 -21.69
CA ALA A 310 -7.49 9.72 -23.10
C ALA A 310 -8.99 9.69 -23.45
N GLU A 311 -9.82 9.14 -22.56
CA GLU A 311 -11.28 9.07 -22.76
C GLU A 311 -11.92 10.47 -22.78
N GLN A 312 -11.53 11.34 -21.84
CA GLN A 312 -12.06 12.70 -21.76
C GLN A 312 -11.55 13.58 -22.90
N GLN A 313 -10.31 13.40 -23.33
CA GLN A 313 -9.79 14.09 -24.52
C GLN A 313 -10.54 13.67 -25.79
N GLN A 314 -10.92 12.39 -25.90
CA GLN A 314 -11.73 11.91 -27.01
C GLN A 314 -13.15 12.49 -26.95
N GLU A 315 -13.75 12.56 -25.77
CA GLU A 315 -15.06 13.19 -25.56
C GLU A 315 -15.05 14.67 -25.95
N ALA A 316 -14.06 15.45 -25.49
CA ALA A 316 -13.86 16.83 -25.90
C ALA A 316 -13.69 16.97 -27.42
N GLY A 317 -12.92 16.07 -28.04
CA GLY A 317 -12.74 16.04 -29.50
C GLY A 317 -14.05 15.78 -30.27
N ARG A 318 -14.86 14.83 -29.80
CA ARG A 318 -16.18 14.54 -30.37
C ARG A 318 -17.13 15.73 -30.22
N LEU A 319 -17.13 16.38 -29.07
CA LEU A 319 -17.98 17.54 -28.82
C LEU A 319 -17.57 18.74 -29.69
N LEU A 320 -16.27 19.00 -29.88
CA LEU A 320 -15.79 20.04 -30.80
C LEU A 320 -16.20 19.77 -32.26
N ALA A 321 -16.09 18.53 -32.72
CA ALA A 321 -16.53 18.14 -34.06
C ALA A 321 -18.03 18.38 -34.22
N ARG A 322 -18.84 17.97 -33.23
CA ARG A 322 -20.28 18.20 -33.21
C ARG A 322 -20.65 19.68 -33.20
N ILE A 323 -19.93 20.52 -32.43
CA ILE A 323 -20.12 21.97 -32.43
C ILE A 323 -19.90 22.53 -33.85
N GLY A 324 -18.83 22.10 -34.53
CA GLY A 324 -18.55 22.51 -35.91
C GLY A 324 -19.62 22.08 -36.92
N GLU A 325 -20.11 20.85 -36.82
CA GLU A 325 -21.21 20.36 -37.67
C GLU A 325 -22.51 21.15 -37.45
N GLU A 326 -22.88 21.41 -36.20
CA GLU A 326 -24.10 22.16 -35.87
C GLU A 326 -23.99 23.64 -36.26
N GLU A 327 -22.82 24.27 -36.11
CA GLU A 327 -22.54 25.62 -36.58
C GLU A 327 -22.72 25.70 -38.11
N GLN A 328 -22.12 24.78 -38.86
CA GLN A 328 -22.24 24.73 -40.32
C GLN A 328 -23.69 24.48 -40.77
N ARG A 329 -24.42 23.57 -40.09
CA ARG A 329 -25.85 23.34 -40.36
C ARG A 329 -26.68 24.59 -40.10
N HIS A 330 -26.39 25.32 -39.02
CA HIS A 330 -27.09 26.54 -38.67
C HIS A 330 -26.86 27.66 -39.70
N GLU A 331 -25.61 27.88 -40.12
CA GLU A 331 -25.28 28.85 -41.17
C GLU A 331 -25.94 28.48 -42.51
N THR A 332 -25.89 27.20 -42.89
CA THR A 332 -26.50 26.72 -44.13
C THR A 332 -28.01 26.92 -44.11
N ARG A 333 -28.65 26.67 -42.95
CA ARG A 333 -30.07 26.95 -42.74
C ARG A 333 -30.37 28.45 -42.90
N GLN A 334 -29.61 29.33 -42.26
CA GLN A 334 -29.81 30.78 -42.37
C GLN A 334 -29.70 31.27 -43.82
N ARG A 335 -28.71 30.78 -44.57
CA ARG A 335 -28.58 31.09 -46.01
C ARG A 335 -29.78 30.59 -46.81
N GLY A 336 -30.32 29.41 -46.48
CA GLY A 336 -31.55 28.90 -47.08
C GLY A 336 -32.78 29.76 -46.77
N GLU A 337 -32.92 30.24 -45.53
CA GLU A 337 -33.98 31.17 -45.11
C GLU A 337 -33.85 32.52 -45.84
N GLU A 338 -32.63 33.05 -45.99
CA GLU A 338 -32.37 34.28 -46.76
C GLU A 338 -32.66 34.10 -48.26
N ALA A 339 -32.35 32.93 -48.83
CA ALA A 339 -32.67 32.61 -50.21
C ALA A 339 -34.19 32.59 -50.42
N LEU A 340 -34.94 31.94 -49.53
CA LEU A 340 -36.42 31.97 -49.54
C LEU A 340 -36.96 33.40 -49.52
N ALA A 341 -36.45 34.26 -48.64
CA ALA A 341 -36.89 35.66 -48.53
C ALA A 341 -36.59 36.48 -49.80
N LYS A 342 -35.56 36.14 -50.58
CA LYS A 342 -35.23 36.81 -51.85
C LYS A 342 -36.16 36.42 -53.00
N ILE A 343 -36.88 35.31 -52.91
CA ILE A 343 -37.79 34.84 -53.99
C ILE A 343 -38.88 35.87 -54.24
N ASP A 344 -39.54 36.35 -53.17
CA ASP A 344 -40.61 37.36 -53.26
C ASP A 344 -40.12 38.64 -53.93
N MET A 345 -38.88 39.06 -53.63
CA MET A 345 -38.27 40.24 -54.24
C MET A 345 -38.07 40.07 -55.75
N PHE A 346 -37.57 38.91 -56.21
CA PHE A 346 -37.39 38.65 -57.65
C PHE A 346 -38.72 38.51 -58.39
N LEU A 347 -39.73 37.93 -57.76
CA LEU A 347 -41.09 37.84 -58.33
C LEU A 347 -41.71 39.23 -58.52
N GLN A 348 -41.55 40.14 -57.56
CA GLN A 348 -42.01 41.54 -57.68
C GLN A 348 -41.30 42.32 -58.80
N GLN A 349 -40.06 41.94 -59.13
CA GLN A 349 -39.28 42.52 -60.23
C GLN A 349 -39.55 41.86 -61.59
N GLU A 350 -40.51 40.93 -61.66
CA GLU A 350 -40.82 40.11 -62.85
C GLU A 350 -39.63 39.24 -63.34
N ALA A 351 -38.62 39.03 -62.50
CA ALA A 351 -37.40 38.28 -62.78
C ALA A 351 -37.60 36.76 -62.54
N SER A 352 -38.46 36.13 -63.33
CA SER A 352 -38.92 34.76 -63.12
C SER A 352 -37.82 33.68 -63.22
N LYS A 353 -36.75 33.93 -64.00
CA LYS A 353 -35.64 32.98 -64.14
C LYS A 353 -34.73 32.99 -62.91
N GLU A 354 -34.55 34.18 -62.35
CA GLU A 354 -33.77 34.45 -61.15
C GLU A 354 -34.49 33.87 -59.92
N ALA A 355 -35.82 34.07 -59.81
CA ALA A 355 -36.64 33.48 -58.75
C ALA A 355 -36.52 31.94 -58.70
N ARG A 356 -36.57 31.25 -59.85
CA ARG A 356 -36.40 29.79 -59.91
C ARG A 356 -35.02 29.31 -59.46
N LYS A 357 -33.96 30.02 -59.85
CA LYS A 357 -32.59 29.67 -59.42
C LYS A 357 -32.44 29.78 -57.90
N VAL A 358 -33.03 30.82 -57.31
CA VAL A 358 -32.98 31.04 -55.86
C VAL A 358 -33.84 30.02 -55.11
N LEU A 359 -34.96 29.58 -55.68
CA LEU A 359 -35.78 28.48 -55.14
C LEU A 359 -35.00 27.16 -55.12
N ASP A 360 -34.30 26.83 -56.21
CA ASP A 360 -33.46 25.63 -56.27
C ASP A 360 -32.29 25.71 -55.27
N GLU A 361 -31.67 26.88 -55.12
CA GLU A 361 -30.63 27.15 -54.12
C GLU A 361 -31.16 26.99 -52.68
N ALA A 362 -32.33 27.57 -52.37
CA ALA A 362 -32.97 27.44 -51.07
C ALA A 362 -33.28 25.98 -50.74
N ARG A 363 -33.85 25.23 -51.70
CA ARG A 363 -34.15 23.80 -51.54
C ARG A 363 -32.87 22.99 -51.27
N HIS A 364 -31.79 23.27 -52.00
CA HIS A 364 -30.52 22.59 -51.81
C HIS A 364 -29.91 22.88 -50.44
N LEU A 365 -29.85 24.15 -50.02
CA LEU A 365 -29.29 24.57 -48.73
C LEU A 365 -30.10 23.98 -47.55
N LEU A 366 -31.42 24.05 -47.60
CA LEU A 366 -32.28 23.49 -46.55
C LEU A 366 -32.23 21.96 -46.51
N SER A 367 -31.96 21.31 -47.64
CA SER A 367 -31.66 19.87 -47.67
C SER A 367 -30.33 19.55 -46.99
N LEU A 368 -29.27 20.31 -47.29
CA LEU A 368 -27.94 20.11 -46.68
C LEU A 368 -27.96 20.38 -45.17
N ALA A 369 -28.74 21.36 -44.73
CA ALA A 369 -28.96 21.65 -43.31
C ALA A 369 -29.91 20.64 -42.62
N GLY A 370 -30.48 19.67 -43.36
CA GLY A 370 -31.38 18.66 -42.82
C GLY A 370 -32.74 19.20 -42.36
N CYS A 371 -33.13 20.41 -42.79
CA CYS A 371 -34.34 21.10 -42.32
C CYS A 371 -35.46 21.19 -43.37
N LEU A 372 -35.31 20.55 -44.52
CA LEU A 372 -36.25 20.63 -45.65
C LEU A 372 -37.71 20.36 -45.28
N GLN A 373 -37.98 19.42 -44.36
CA GLN A 373 -39.34 19.15 -43.89
C GLN A 373 -39.98 20.35 -43.18
N SER A 374 -39.20 21.06 -42.34
CA SER A 374 -39.67 22.23 -41.59
C SER A 374 -39.96 23.44 -42.47
N PHE A 375 -39.43 23.46 -43.70
CA PHE A 375 -39.63 24.53 -44.67
C PHE A 375 -40.48 24.11 -45.87
N SER A 376 -41.02 22.89 -45.88
CA SER A 376 -41.79 22.36 -47.02
C SER A 376 -42.93 23.26 -47.46
N ALA A 377 -43.75 23.75 -46.52
CA ALA A 377 -44.86 24.66 -46.82
C ALA A 377 -44.38 26.00 -47.42
N ALA A 378 -43.27 26.55 -46.93
CA ALA A 378 -42.70 27.80 -47.48
C ALA A 378 -42.14 27.58 -48.89
N LEU A 379 -41.51 26.43 -49.13
CA LEU A 379 -40.97 26.02 -50.44
C LEU A 379 -42.07 25.64 -51.45
N GLU A 380 -43.26 25.24 -51.00
CA GLU A 380 -44.42 24.95 -51.86
C GLU A 380 -45.18 26.22 -52.24
N LEU A 381 -45.19 27.23 -51.35
CA LEU A 381 -45.81 28.53 -51.59
C LEU A 381 -44.98 29.41 -52.55
N ALA A 382 -43.65 29.34 -52.44
CA ALA A 382 -42.68 30.04 -53.30
C ALA A 382 -42.49 29.33 -54.65
#